data_AF-A0A2N3A176-F1
#
_entry.id   AF-A0A2N3A176-F1
#
_cell.length_a   1.000
_cell.length_b   1.000
_cell.length_c   1.000
_cell.angle_alpha   90.00
_cell.angle_beta   90.00
_cell.angle_gamma   90.00
#
_symmetry.space_group_name_H-M   'P 1'
#
loop_
_entity.id
_entity.type
_entity.pdbx_description
1 polymer ?
#
loop_
_entity_poly.entity_id
_entity_poly.type
_entity_poly.pdbx_seq_one_letter_code
_entity_poly.pdbx_strand_id
1 'polypeptide(L)'
;MDNKIHTFLLPLDFKLMNELSSVDKFGGSWGLIEKREGRQTLKQLKSIATVASVGASTRIEGSKMTNDEVKALIFDNEAKSEMLDKIKIEKLVERDQQEVLGYFSTLDIISESYRDIEITESSLMNLHHILMKYSEKDQWHKGKYKQLSNSVEATNPDGTKTIVFETTAPGFATEDAMRALIDWYNADNTTPQIIKSAVFVYDFLSIHPFQDGNGRLSRLLANLLLLKHGYSWIQYVSFEHEIESRKVDYYKVLIDCQQQRPGENVYSWIIFFLDCLGNIQNKLMKKLDVQKSENQMSPREKMIFSFIDNHPGCKSGEIAEKLNLPLSTVKRILSDMVEGKFLMKYGAGIGTNYTTEKLTEIKSNIVVTLTDKEPKKEFILKNKHSFLEIKKIILTPKFKWTKPDDWSSMLINKPLMINITCYNTKGLKRLQPYSISTFNNPYYFEPSFTLSSPIHIPVSLWEGNPNDNEFPIKVILELSGEIPPFDFDVLLVYDAALE
;
A
#
# COMPACT_ATOMS: atom_id res chain seq x y z
N MET A 1 -33.31 -22.33 -16.91
CA MET A 1 -33.60 -20.91 -16.62
C MET A 1 -32.74 -20.11 -17.56
N ASP A 2 -33.27 -19.05 -18.16
CA ASP A 2 -32.48 -18.24 -19.09
C ASP A 2 -31.55 -17.33 -18.30
N ASN A 3 -30.27 -17.70 -18.30
CA ASN A 3 -29.18 -17.01 -17.63
C ASN A 3 -28.80 -15.70 -18.35
N LYS A 4 -29.79 -14.84 -18.66
CA LYS A 4 -29.63 -13.60 -19.42
C LYS A 4 -29.82 -12.38 -18.53
N ILE A 5 -28.92 -11.40 -18.66
CA ILE A 5 -28.99 -10.10 -17.99
C ILE A 5 -28.56 -9.03 -19.01
N HIS A 6 -29.41 -8.03 -19.22
CA HIS A 6 -29.34 -7.16 -20.41
C HIS A 6 -29.24 -8.01 -21.70
N THR A 7 -28.22 -7.80 -22.53
CA THR A 7 -27.88 -8.57 -23.73
C THR A 7 -26.92 -9.74 -23.45
N PHE A 8 -26.44 -9.89 -22.22
CA PHE A 8 -25.35 -10.77 -21.82
C PHE A 8 -25.80 -12.09 -21.20
N LEU A 9 -24.86 -13.03 -21.10
CA LEU A 9 -25.02 -14.28 -20.37
C LEU A 9 -24.34 -14.22 -18.99
N LEU A 10 -25.05 -14.66 -17.95
CA LEU A 10 -24.51 -14.86 -16.60
C LEU A 10 -24.92 -16.22 -16.04
N PRO A 11 -24.10 -17.27 -16.22
CA PRO A 11 -24.24 -18.53 -15.48
C PRO A 11 -24.33 -18.28 -13.97
N LEU A 12 -25.41 -18.76 -13.34
CA LEU A 12 -25.59 -18.70 -11.89
C LEU A 12 -25.02 -19.97 -11.24
N ASP A 13 -24.07 -19.81 -10.32
CA ASP A 13 -23.44 -20.91 -9.58
C ASP A 13 -23.26 -20.57 -8.08
N PHE A 14 -22.82 -21.56 -7.29
CA PHE A 14 -22.59 -21.38 -5.86
C PHE A 14 -21.46 -20.39 -5.55
N LYS A 15 -20.48 -20.18 -6.45
CA LYS A 15 -19.41 -19.20 -6.22
C LYS A 15 -19.99 -17.79 -6.29
N LEU A 16 -20.65 -17.43 -7.39
CA LEU A 16 -21.29 -16.14 -7.59
C LEU A 16 -22.25 -15.79 -6.44
N MET A 17 -23.08 -16.75 -6.02
CA MET A 17 -24.01 -16.55 -4.91
C MET A 17 -23.31 -16.35 -3.56
N ASN A 18 -22.18 -17.02 -3.32
CA ASN A 18 -21.37 -16.84 -2.10
C ASN A 18 -20.67 -15.47 -2.08
N GLU A 19 -20.03 -15.05 -3.18
CA GLU A 19 -19.37 -13.74 -3.27
C GLU A 19 -20.38 -12.60 -3.10
N LEU A 20 -21.50 -12.65 -3.83
CA LEU A 20 -22.60 -11.68 -3.71
C LEU A 20 -23.10 -11.59 -2.26
N SER A 21 -23.39 -12.75 -1.64
CA SER A 21 -23.88 -12.81 -0.27
C SER A 21 -22.84 -12.32 0.76
N SER A 22 -21.55 -12.37 0.45
CA SER A 22 -20.48 -11.81 1.29
C SER A 22 -20.52 -10.27 1.26
N VAL A 23 -20.55 -9.70 0.05
CA VAL A 23 -20.57 -8.24 -0.17
C VAL A 23 -21.85 -7.60 0.37
N ASP A 24 -23.00 -8.26 0.19
CA ASP A 24 -24.32 -7.83 0.73
C ASP A 24 -24.33 -7.78 2.26
N LYS A 25 -23.85 -8.84 2.92
CA LYS A 25 -23.79 -8.92 4.40
C LYS A 25 -22.95 -7.78 4.99
N PHE A 26 -21.82 -7.46 4.36
CA PHE A 26 -21.00 -6.33 4.78
C PHE A 26 -21.76 -5.01 4.61
N GLY A 27 -22.40 -4.78 3.46
CA GLY A 27 -23.23 -3.61 3.20
C GLY A 27 -24.32 -3.40 4.26
N GLY A 28 -25.08 -4.45 4.58
CA GLY A 28 -26.08 -4.42 5.66
C GLY A 28 -25.51 -4.14 7.06
N SER A 29 -24.28 -4.58 7.34
CA SER A 29 -23.59 -4.30 8.61
C SER A 29 -23.09 -2.86 8.73
N TRP A 30 -22.86 -2.16 7.61
CA TRP A 30 -22.14 -0.89 7.58
C TRP A 30 -22.84 0.21 8.40
N GLY A 31 -24.17 0.28 8.39
CA GLY A 31 -24.93 1.28 9.16
C GLY A 31 -24.79 1.18 10.68
N LEU A 32 -24.19 0.09 11.21
CA LEU A 32 -23.76 -0.04 12.61
C LEU A 32 -22.29 0.38 12.79
N ILE A 33 -21.44 0.07 11.82
CA ILE A 33 -20.03 0.48 11.78
C ILE A 33 -19.92 2.00 11.71
N GLU A 34 -20.64 2.64 10.77
CA GLU A 34 -20.64 4.10 10.58
C GLU A 34 -20.99 4.87 11.87
N LYS A 35 -21.96 4.35 12.63
CA LYS A 35 -22.36 4.91 13.93
C LYS A 35 -21.33 4.70 15.04
N ARG A 36 -20.53 3.62 14.96
CA ARG A 36 -19.50 3.25 15.93
C ARG A 36 -18.22 4.06 15.76
N GLU A 37 -17.73 4.23 14.53
CA GLU A 37 -16.43 4.90 14.29
C GLU A 37 -16.50 6.42 14.43
N GLY A 38 -17.67 7.02 14.21
CA GLY A 38 -17.91 8.45 14.37
C GLY A 38 -17.40 9.32 13.21
N ARG A 39 -17.96 10.54 13.13
CA ARG A 39 -17.80 11.44 11.96
C ARG A 39 -16.35 11.85 11.66
N GLN A 40 -15.49 11.98 12.67
CA GLN A 40 -14.12 12.44 12.50
C GLN A 40 -13.23 11.37 11.85
N THR A 41 -13.27 10.14 12.38
CA THR A 41 -12.59 8.95 11.84
C THR A 41 -13.00 8.71 10.38
N LEU A 42 -14.31 8.73 10.12
CA LEU A 42 -14.86 8.58 8.77
C LEU A 42 -14.44 9.70 7.81
N LYS A 43 -14.32 10.96 8.28
CA LYS A 43 -13.80 12.07 7.45
C LYS A 43 -12.33 11.86 7.08
N GLN A 44 -11.51 11.36 8.00
CA GLN A 44 -10.10 11.03 7.72
C GLN A 44 -9.99 9.87 6.71
N LEU A 45 -10.75 8.79 6.91
CA LEU A 45 -10.78 7.66 5.98
C LEU A 45 -11.26 8.07 4.59
N LYS A 46 -12.31 8.90 4.49
CA LYS A 46 -12.80 9.45 3.21
C LYS A 46 -11.71 10.29 2.52
N SER A 47 -11.01 11.17 3.24
CA SER A 47 -9.90 11.96 2.67
C SER A 47 -8.77 11.08 2.11
N ILE A 48 -8.35 10.04 2.85
CA ILE A 48 -7.34 9.07 2.40
C ILE A 48 -7.84 8.27 1.18
N ALA A 49 -9.10 7.84 1.20
CA ALA A 49 -9.73 7.13 0.09
C ALA A 49 -9.81 7.99 -1.17
N THR A 50 -10.20 9.26 -1.05
CA THR A 50 -10.23 10.21 -2.17
C THR A 50 -8.87 10.37 -2.83
N VAL A 51 -7.78 10.56 -2.06
CA VAL A 51 -6.42 10.66 -2.62
C VAL A 51 -6.05 9.39 -3.39
N ALA A 52 -6.26 8.22 -2.77
CA ALA A 52 -5.94 6.93 -3.38
C ALA A 52 -6.75 6.69 -4.67
N SER A 53 -8.05 7.01 -4.67
CA SER A 53 -8.93 6.86 -5.83
C SER A 53 -8.59 7.79 -6.98
N VAL A 54 -8.35 9.06 -6.68
CA VAL A 54 -7.97 10.05 -7.70
C VAL A 54 -6.64 9.64 -8.36
N GLY A 55 -5.61 9.35 -7.55
CA GLY A 55 -4.29 8.95 -8.05
C GLY A 55 -4.31 7.62 -8.81
N ALA A 56 -4.95 6.59 -8.26
CA ALA A 56 -5.03 5.29 -8.92
C ALA A 56 -5.78 5.37 -10.26
N SER A 57 -6.88 6.13 -10.30
CA SER A 57 -7.67 6.29 -11.52
C SER A 57 -6.90 6.98 -12.63
N THR A 58 -6.09 8.01 -12.36
CA THR A 58 -5.28 8.65 -13.40
C THR A 58 -4.07 7.82 -13.78
N ARG A 59 -3.43 7.09 -12.84
CA ARG A 59 -2.32 6.17 -13.13
C ARG A 59 -2.74 4.94 -13.95
N ILE A 60 -4.00 4.49 -13.85
CA ILE A 60 -4.56 3.49 -14.80
C ILE A 60 -4.50 4.03 -16.24
N GLU A 61 -4.84 5.29 -16.48
CA GLU A 61 -4.75 5.92 -17.82
C GLU A 61 -3.32 6.40 -18.19
N GLY A 62 -2.33 6.18 -17.32
CA GLY A 62 -0.93 6.51 -17.58
C GLY A 62 -0.47 7.89 -17.09
N SER A 63 -1.10 8.44 -16.05
CA SER A 63 -0.48 9.47 -15.21
C SER A 63 0.71 8.92 -14.41
N LYS A 64 1.59 9.79 -13.95
CA LYS A 64 2.75 9.48 -13.09
C LYS A 64 2.65 10.03 -11.66
N MET A 65 1.59 10.78 -11.33
CA MET A 65 1.49 11.47 -10.03
C MET A 65 1.37 10.50 -8.84
N THR A 66 2.22 10.72 -7.84
CA THR A 66 2.19 10.03 -6.55
C THR A 66 0.99 10.47 -5.71
N ASN A 67 0.64 9.69 -4.68
CA ASN A 67 -0.47 10.03 -3.79
C ASN A 67 -0.21 11.33 -3.00
N ASP A 68 1.03 11.67 -2.67
CA ASP A 68 1.34 12.93 -1.98
C ASP A 68 1.24 14.16 -2.90
N GLU A 69 1.64 14.05 -4.17
CA GLU A 69 1.42 15.11 -5.18
C GLU A 69 -0.07 15.33 -5.45
N VAL A 70 -0.86 14.25 -5.55
CA VAL A 70 -2.33 14.31 -5.66
C VAL A 70 -2.93 14.98 -4.43
N LYS A 71 -2.52 14.58 -3.22
CA LYS A 71 -2.97 15.14 -1.95
C LYS A 71 -2.68 16.64 -1.83
N ALA A 72 -1.49 17.08 -2.22
CA ALA A 72 -1.14 18.50 -2.26
C ALA A 72 -2.05 19.25 -3.23
N LEU A 73 -2.19 18.78 -4.48
CA LEU A 73 -2.98 19.43 -5.52
C LEU A 73 -4.48 19.58 -5.18
N ILE A 74 -5.06 18.64 -4.43
CA ILE A 74 -6.50 18.68 -4.08
C ILE A 74 -6.81 19.33 -2.72
N PHE A 75 -5.89 19.32 -1.74
CA PHE A 75 -6.16 19.82 -0.38
C PHE A 75 -5.34 21.02 0.08
N ASP A 76 -4.20 21.33 -0.54
CA ASP A 76 -3.37 22.48 -0.16
C ASP A 76 -3.65 23.68 -1.09
N ASN A 77 -4.27 24.72 -0.55
CA ASN A 77 -4.65 25.91 -1.33
C ASN A 77 -3.47 26.84 -1.64
N GLU A 78 -2.39 26.82 -0.86
CA GLU A 78 -1.19 27.62 -1.14
C GLU A 78 -0.34 26.92 -2.20
N ALA A 79 -0.13 25.61 -2.07
CA ALA A 79 0.48 24.79 -3.11
C ALA A 79 -0.31 24.88 -4.42
N LYS A 80 -1.64 24.83 -4.38
CA LYS A 80 -2.49 25.00 -5.57
C LYS A 80 -2.29 26.34 -6.28
N SER A 81 -2.00 27.43 -5.56
CA SER A 81 -1.68 28.71 -6.19
C SER A 81 -0.24 28.74 -6.75
N GLU A 82 0.76 28.35 -5.96
CA GLU A 82 2.16 28.33 -6.44
C GLU A 82 2.37 27.35 -7.60
N MET A 83 1.70 26.21 -7.58
CA MET A 83 1.79 25.16 -8.60
C MET A 83 1.17 25.64 -9.91
N LEU A 84 0.03 26.37 -9.87
CA LEU A 84 -0.55 27.04 -11.03
C LEU A 84 0.40 28.09 -11.65
N ASP A 85 1.17 28.83 -10.85
CA ASP A 85 2.20 29.75 -11.36
C ASP A 85 3.45 29.02 -11.90
N LYS A 86 3.80 27.86 -11.33
CA LYS A 86 4.95 27.02 -11.73
C LYS A 86 4.67 26.12 -12.94
N ILE A 87 3.41 25.96 -13.38
CA ILE A 87 2.95 25.11 -14.51
C ILE A 87 3.61 25.42 -15.87
N LYS A 88 4.29 26.56 -16.03
CA LYS A 88 5.04 26.92 -17.26
C LYS A 88 6.25 26.00 -17.57
N ILE A 89 6.40 24.89 -16.86
CA ILE A 89 7.51 23.94 -16.96
C ILE A 89 6.93 22.52 -17.21
N GLU A 90 7.09 22.05 -18.44
CA GLU A 90 6.76 20.70 -18.96
C GLU A 90 5.26 20.31 -19.09
N LYS A 91 4.76 20.33 -20.33
CA LYS A 91 3.37 19.97 -20.75
C LYS A 91 2.84 18.61 -20.28
N LEU A 92 3.70 17.65 -19.95
CA LEU A 92 3.28 16.34 -19.45
C LEU A 92 2.79 16.41 -18.00
N VAL A 93 3.42 17.27 -17.19
CA VAL A 93 3.05 17.50 -15.79
C VAL A 93 1.70 18.23 -15.74
N GLU A 94 1.53 19.25 -16.59
CA GLU A 94 0.28 19.99 -16.77
C GLU A 94 -0.93 19.08 -17.11
N ARG A 95 -0.78 18.16 -18.08
CA ARG A 95 -1.82 17.19 -18.42
C ARG A 95 -2.26 16.37 -17.20
N ASP A 96 -1.31 15.76 -16.49
CA ASP A 96 -1.60 14.85 -15.38
C ASP A 96 -2.38 15.57 -14.25
N GLN A 97 -2.03 16.83 -13.97
CA GLN A 97 -2.75 17.67 -13.02
C GLN A 97 -4.18 17.97 -13.47
N GLN A 98 -4.40 18.25 -14.77
CA GLN A 98 -5.75 18.45 -15.34
C GLN A 98 -6.62 17.20 -15.16
N GLU A 99 -6.06 16.00 -15.35
CA GLU A 99 -6.78 14.74 -15.17
C GLU A 99 -7.11 14.46 -13.68
N VAL A 100 -6.17 14.75 -12.77
CA VAL A 100 -6.35 14.64 -11.32
C VAL A 100 -7.44 15.59 -10.81
N LEU A 101 -7.42 16.86 -11.22
CA LEU A 101 -8.42 17.86 -10.83
C LEU A 101 -9.81 17.55 -11.40
N GLY A 102 -9.88 17.08 -12.64
CA GLY A 102 -11.14 16.67 -13.28
C GLY A 102 -11.77 15.44 -12.62
N TYR A 103 -10.96 14.41 -12.34
CA TYR A 103 -11.43 13.21 -11.65
C TYR A 103 -11.87 13.53 -10.22
N PHE A 104 -11.07 14.29 -9.46
CA PHE A 104 -11.43 14.76 -8.12
C PHE A 104 -12.75 15.54 -8.11
N SER A 105 -12.90 16.53 -8.99
CA SER A 105 -14.13 17.35 -9.08
C SER A 105 -15.39 16.52 -9.35
N THR A 106 -15.26 15.41 -10.10
CA THR A 106 -16.38 14.54 -10.44
C THR A 106 -16.68 13.55 -9.31
N LEU A 107 -15.64 12.98 -8.68
CA LEU A 107 -15.77 12.09 -7.52
C LEU A 107 -16.40 12.82 -6.33
N ASP A 108 -16.02 14.08 -6.09
CA ASP A 108 -16.51 14.90 -4.98
C ASP A 108 -18.03 15.14 -5.12
N ILE A 109 -18.47 15.63 -6.29
CA ILE A 109 -19.88 15.82 -6.65
C ILE A 109 -20.68 14.52 -6.56
N ILE A 110 -20.12 13.38 -7.00
CA ILE A 110 -20.78 12.07 -6.80
C ILE A 110 -20.88 11.75 -5.30
N SER A 111 -19.84 11.99 -4.52
CA SER A 111 -19.82 11.63 -3.09
C SER A 111 -20.80 12.45 -2.24
N GLU A 112 -21.07 13.71 -2.62
CA GLU A 112 -22.04 14.60 -1.98
C GLU A 112 -23.46 14.42 -2.52
N SER A 113 -23.63 14.28 -3.84
CA SER A 113 -24.93 14.41 -4.53
C SER A 113 -25.43 13.13 -5.24
N TYR A 114 -24.86 11.95 -4.99
CA TYR A 114 -25.27 10.68 -5.64
C TYR A 114 -26.77 10.39 -5.60
N ARG A 115 -27.50 10.92 -4.61
CA ARG A 115 -28.96 10.72 -4.47
C ARG A 115 -29.71 11.39 -5.60
N ASP A 116 -29.34 12.63 -5.91
CA ASP A 116 -30.02 13.53 -6.84
C ASP A 116 -29.51 13.37 -8.29
N ILE A 117 -28.34 12.76 -8.49
CA ILE A 117 -27.83 12.40 -9.82
C ILE A 117 -28.62 11.20 -10.37
N GLU A 118 -29.64 11.45 -11.19
CA GLU A 118 -30.37 10.41 -11.94
C GLU A 118 -29.49 9.72 -13.00
N ILE A 119 -29.78 8.47 -13.37
CA ILE A 119 -29.04 7.75 -14.42
C ILE A 119 -29.75 8.00 -15.76
N THR A 120 -29.29 9.04 -16.47
CA THR A 120 -29.82 9.48 -17.78
C THR A 120 -28.66 9.83 -18.73
N GLU A 121 -28.93 9.90 -20.04
CA GLU A 121 -27.94 10.33 -21.04
C GLU A 121 -27.31 11.69 -20.64
N SER A 122 -28.17 12.66 -20.28
CA SER A 122 -27.77 14.00 -19.84
C SER A 122 -26.90 14.01 -18.58
N SER A 123 -27.21 13.18 -17.58
CA SER A 123 -26.39 13.06 -16.36
C SER A 123 -24.99 12.50 -16.68
N LEU A 124 -24.91 11.46 -17.51
CA LEU A 124 -23.62 10.87 -17.90
C LEU A 124 -22.78 11.84 -18.74
N MET A 125 -23.41 12.56 -19.68
CA MET A 125 -22.77 13.63 -20.44
C MET A 125 -22.27 14.78 -19.55
N ASN A 126 -23.03 15.16 -18.51
CA ASN A 126 -22.63 16.19 -17.56
C ASN A 126 -21.47 15.74 -16.64
N LEU A 127 -21.51 14.50 -16.12
CA LEU A 127 -20.39 13.92 -15.38
C LEU A 127 -19.13 13.84 -16.24
N HIS A 128 -19.25 13.49 -17.52
CA HIS A 128 -18.14 13.55 -18.48
C HIS A 128 -17.64 15.00 -18.70
N HIS A 129 -18.54 15.98 -18.80
CA HIS A 129 -18.17 17.39 -18.94
C HIS A 129 -17.37 17.90 -17.73
N ILE A 130 -17.73 17.47 -16.51
CA ILE A 130 -17.00 17.80 -15.27
C ILE A 130 -15.65 17.08 -15.22
N LEU A 131 -15.62 15.79 -15.58
CA LEU A 131 -14.39 14.99 -15.63
C LEU A 131 -13.35 15.59 -16.59
N MET A 132 -13.79 15.99 -17.78
CA MET A 132 -12.93 16.59 -18.79
C MET A 132 -12.87 18.13 -18.67
N LYS A 133 -13.28 18.71 -17.53
CA LYS A 133 -13.38 20.17 -17.34
C LYS A 133 -12.08 20.90 -17.65
N TYR A 134 -10.98 20.37 -17.14
CA TYR A 134 -9.64 20.97 -17.16
C TYR A 134 -8.78 20.54 -18.36
N SER A 135 -9.18 19.52 -19.14
CA SER A 135 -8.38 19.04 -20.27
C SER A 135 -8.51 19.97 -21.48
N GLU A 136 -7.45 20.67 -21.85
CA GLU A 136 -7.49 21.62 -22.98
C GLU A 136 -7.60 20.92 -24.33
N LYS A 137 -6.96 19.75 -24.50
CA LYS A 137 -6.99 18.96 -25.75
C LYS A 137 -8.39 18.44 -26.12
N ASP A 138 -9.30 18.33 -25.16
CA ASP A 138 -10.58 17.59 -25.27
C ASP A 138 -11.82 18.48 -25.42
N GLN A 139 -11.67 19.81 -25.37
CA GLN A 139 -12.80 20.75 -25.30
C GLN A 139 -13.81 20.60 -26.47
N TRP A 140 -13.41 20.03 -27.62
CA TRP A 140 -14.29 19.82 -28.77
C TRP A 140 -15.29 18.66 -28.60
N HIS A 141 -14.92 17.60 -27.85
CA HIS A 141 -15.77 16.42 -27.60
C HIS A 141 -16.34 16.37 -26.18
N LYS A 142 -15.79 17.18 -25.26
CA LYS A 142 -16.18 17.32 -23.84
C LYS A 142 -17.70 17.34 -23.60
N GLY A 143 -18.22 16.18 -23.20
CA GLY A 143 -19.61 15.98 -22.79
C GLY A 143 -20.54 15.56 -23.94
N LYS A 144 -19.99 15.03 -25.04
CA LYS A 144 -20.72 14.53 -26.20
C LYS A 144 -20.20 13.14 -26.59
N TYR A 145 -21.06 12.29 -27.14
CA TYR A 145 -20.63 11.00 -27.65
C TYR A 145 -19.69 11.13 -28.87
N LYS A 146 -18.80 10.15 -29.01
CA LYS A 146 -17.74 10.12 -30.02
C LYS A 146 -18.30 10.21 -31.45
N GLN A 147 -17.61 11.02 -32.26
CA GLN A 147 -17.89 11.20 -33.68
C GLN A 147 -16.82 10.51 -34.55
N LEU A 148 -15.75 10.03 -33.93
CA LEU A 148 -14.69 9.22 -34.55
C LEU A 148 -14.58 7.90 -33.80
N SER A 149 -14.19 6.82 -34.50
CA SER A 149 -13.94 5.53 -33.87
C SER A 149 -12.81 5.61 -32.84
N ASN A 150 -12.89 4.80 -31.78
CA ASN A 150 -11.84 4.61 -30.78
C ASN A 150 -11.77 3.15 -30.33
N SER A 151 -10.70 2.82 -29.61
CA SER A 151 -10.43 1.51 -29.04
C SER A 151 -10.09 1.66 -27.55
N VAL A 152 -10.23 0.58 -26.78
CA VAL A 152 -9.52 0.49 -25.50
C VAL A 152 -8.09 0.05 -25.80
N GLU A 153 -7.11 0.80 -25.33
CA GLU A 153 -5.69 0.48 -25.47
C GLU A 153 -5.07 0.22 -24.10
N ALA A 154 -4.38 -0.91 -23.94
CA ALA A 154 -3.55 -1.19 -22.78
C ALA A 154 -2.09 -0.88 -23.13
N THR A 155 -1.45 0.00 -22.36
CA THR A 155 0.00 0.22 -22.44
C THR A 155 0.72 -0.83 -21.61
N ASN A 156 1.52 -1.67 -22.27
CA ASN A 156 2.34 -2.71 -21.68
C ASN A 156 3.57 -2.12 -20.95
N PRO A 157 4.27 -2.90 -20.09
CA PRO A 157 5.45 -2.41 -19.37
C PRO A 157 6.64 -1.99 -20.27
N ASP A 158 6.68 -2.43 -21.52
CA ASP A 158 7.65 -2.04 -22.54
C ASP A 158 7.26 -0.78 -23.33
N GLY A 159 6.10 -0.18 -23.02
CA GLY A 159 5.54 0.98 -23.71
C GLY A 159 4.78 0.66 -25.01
N THR A 160 4.69 -0.61 -25.42
CA THR A 160 3.82 -1.01 -26.54
C THR A 160 2.35 -0.85 -26.15
N LYS A 161 1.49 -0.61 -27.15
CA LYS A 161 0.04 -0.59 -26.97
C LYS A 161 -0.59 -1.83 -27.58
N THR A 162 -1.37 -2.54 -26.79
CA THR A 162 -2.26 -3.61 -27.27
C THR A 162 -3.68 -3.07 -27.32
N ILE A 163 -4.36 -3.24 -28.46
CA ILE A 163 -5.81 -3.04 -28.53
C ILE A 163 -6.43 -4.11 -27.64
N VAL A 164 -7.11 -3.68 -26.58
CA VAL A 164 -7.78 -4.56 -25.63
C VAL A 164 -9.01 -5.15 -26.33
N PHE A 165 -9.92 -4.30 -26.81
CA PHE A 165 -11.12 -4.74 -27.49
C PHE A 165 -11.73 -3.66 -28.41
N GLU A 166 -12.69 -4.04 -29.26
CA GLU A 166 -13.38 -3.16 -30.21
C GLU A 166 -14.59 -2.46 -29.59
N THR A 167 -14.87 -1.23 -30.01
CA THR A 167 -15.94 -0.41 -29.41
C THR A 167 -17.09 -0.19 -30.38
N THR A 168 -18.26 0.18 -29.85
CA THR A 168 -19.43 0.52 -30.68
C THR A 168 -19.10 1.66 -31.65
N ALA A 169 -19.62 1.58 -32.88
CA ALA A 169 -19.38 2.59 -33.91
C ALA A 169 -19.88 4.00 -33.50
N PRO A 170 -19.21 5.09 -33.93
CA PRO A 170 -19.59 6.46 -33.59
C PRO A 170 -20.96 6.88 -34.14
N GLY A 171 -21.52 7.96 -33.59
CA GLY A 171 -22.87 8.46 -33.94
C GLY A 171 -23.99 7.55 -33.44
N PHE A 172 -25.05 7.37 -34.24
CA PHE A 172 -26.29 6.69 -33.85
C PHE A 172 -26.10 5.32 -33.16
N ALA A 173 -25.14 4.51 -33.60
CA ALA A 173 -24.89 3.21 -32.98
C ALA A 173 -24.43 3.34 -31.51
N THR A 174 -23.64 4.37 -31.17
CA THR A 174 -23.26 4.69 -29.79
C THR A 174 -24.42 5.29 -29.01
N GLU A 175 -25.22 6.16 -29.63
CA GLU A 175 -26.42 6.77 -29.02
C GLU A 175 -27.46 5.72 -28.64
N ASP A 176 -27.82 4.83 -29.56
CA ASP A 176 -28.83 3.79 -29.34
C ASP A 176 -28.35 2.71 -28.36
N ALA A 177 -27.05 2.37 -28.37
CA ALA A 177 -26.48 1.46 -27.37
C ALA A 177 -26.48 2.08 -25.96
N MET A 178 -26.09 3.36 -25.83
CA MET A 178 -26.17 4.07 -24.55
C MET A 178 -27.59 4.19 -24.03
N ARG A 179 -28.57 4.44 -24.91
CA ARG A 179 -29.98 4.48 -24.55
C ARG A 179 -30.49 3.12 -24.10
N ALA A 180 -30.21 2.05 -24.84
CA ALA A 180 -30.60 0.69 -24.46
C ALA A 180 -30.03 0.26 -23.10
N LEU A 181 -28.77 0.62 -22.80
CA LEU A 181 -28.12 0.40 -21.52
C LEU A 181 -28.81 1.17 -20.38
N ILE A 182 -29.12 2.45 -20.60
CA ILE A 182 -29.78 3.32 -19.60
C ILE A 182 -31.23 2.90 -19.37
N ASP A 183 -31.98 2.58 -20.42
CA ASP A 183 -33.36 2.12 -20.35
C ASP A 183 -33.46 0.77 -19.62
N TRP A 184 -32.57 -0.19 -19.93
CA TRP A 184 -32.47 -1.43 -19.15
C TRP A 184 -32.13 -1.17 -17.68
N TYR A 185 -31.15 -0.29 -17.40
CA TYR A 185 -30.80 0.04 -16.03
C TYR A 185 -31.96 0.70 -15.27
N ASN A 186 -32.79 1.52 -15.90
CA ASN A 186 -33.92 2.13 -15.22
C ASN A 186 -35.14 1.18 -15.11
N ALA A 187 -35.33 0.25 -16.06
CA ALA A 187 -36.48 -0.66 -16.08
C ALA A 187 -36.29 -1.96 -15.28
N ASP A 188 -35.08 -2.53 -15.23
CA ASP A 188 -34.85 -3.84 -14.62
C ASP A 188 -34.90 -3.78 -13.09
N ASN A 189 -35.86 -4.49 -12.50
CA ASN A 189 -36.02 -4.62 -11.05
C ASN A 189 -35.79 -6.07 -10.56
N THR A 190 -35.15 -6.90 -11.38
CA THR A 190 -34.91 -8.33 -11.11
C THR A 190 -33.44 -8.68 -10.86
N THR A 191 -32.49 -8.00 -11.51
CA THR A 191 -31.05 -8.22 -11.27
C THR A 191 -30.60 -7.69 -9.90
N PRO A 192 -29.85 -8.47 -9.09
CA PRO A 192 -29.25 -7.99 -7.85
C PRO A 192 -28.40 -6.74 -8.06
N GLN A 193 -28.53 -5.75 -7.18
CA GLN A 193 -28.05 -4.37 -7.39
C GLN A 193 -26.53 -4.26 -7.68
N ILE A 194 -25.70 -5.09 -7.06
CA ILE A 194 -24.26 -5.12 -7.34
C ILE A 194 -23.98 -5.70 -8.73
N ILE A 195 -24.65 -6.80 -9.11
CA ILE A 195 -24.54 -7.39 -10.45
C ILE A 195 -24.99 -6.38 -11.51
N LYS A 196 -26.10 -5.68 -11.25
CA LYS A 196 -26.62 -4.63 -12.13
C LYS A 196 -25.63 -3.49 -12.33
N SER A 197 -24.96 -3.07 -11.24
CA SER A 197 -23.87 -2.08 -11.29
C SER A 197 -22.66 -2.58 -12.10
N ALA A 198 -22.24 -3.83 -11.87
CA ALA A 198 -21.13 -4.45 -12.57
C ALA A 198 -21.41 -4.57 -14.08
N VAL A 199 -22.60 -5.05 -14.47
CA VAL A 199 -23.02 -5.13 -15.89
C VAL A 199 -23.08 -3.75 -16.53
N PHE A 200 -23.59 -2.73 -15.83
CA PHE A 200 -23.61 -1.36 -16.37
C PHE A 200 -22.20 -0.82 -16.66
N VAL A 201 -21.25 -1.04 -15.75
CA VAL A 201 -19.85 -0.62 -15.91
C VAL A 201 -19.16 -1.39 -17.04
N TYR A 202 -19.46 -2.68 -17.20
CA TYR A 202 -18.96 -3.50 -18.32
C TYR A 202 -19.45 -2.98 -19.68
N ASP A 203 -20.76 -2.76 -19.80
CA ASP A 203 -21.36 -2.38 -21.07
C ASP A 203 -20.98 -0.94 -21.45
N PHE A 204 -20.95 -0.02 -20.48
CA PHE A 204 -20.41 1.33 -20.69
C PHE A 204 -18.95 1.31 -21.21
N LEU A 205 -18.10 0.41 -20.69
CA LEU A 205 -16.74 0.21 -21.18
C LEU A 205 -16.70 -0.41 -22.58
N SER A 206 -17.59 -1.35 -22.89
CA SER A 206 -17.74 -2.00 -24.20
C SER A 206 -18.22 -1.04 -25.29
N ILE A 207 -19.23 -0.21 -24.99
CA ILE A 207 -19.72 0.85 -25.88
C ILE A 207 -18.65 1.92 -26.08
N HIS A 208 -17.94 2.28 -25.00
CA HIS A 208 -16.89 3.30 -24.97
C HIS A 208 -17.38 4.63 -25.57
N PRO A 209 -18.41 5.27 -24.99
CA PRO A 209 -19.25 6.25 -25.70
C PRO A 209 -18.60 7.62 -25.95
N PHE A 210 -17.65 8.05 -25.13
CA PHE A 210 -16.94 9.34 -25.30
C PHE A 210 -15.61 9.16 -26.05
N GLN A 211 -14.98 10.24 -26.52
CA GLN A 211 -13.75 10.14 -27.31
C GLN A 211 -12.50 9.77 -26.47
N ASP A 212 -12.43 10.27 -25.23
CA ASP A 212 -11.47 9.97 -24.16
C ASP A 212 -12.28 9.94 -22.83
N GLY A 213 -11.65 9.67 -21.69
CA GLY A 213 -12.26 9.77 -20.36
C GLY A 213 -13.04 8.54 -19.92
N ASN A 214 -13.36 7.60 -20.82
CA ASN A 214 -14.26 6.47 -20.54
C ASN A 214 -13.79 5.55 -19.40
N GLY A 215 -12.50 5.20 -19.31
CA GLY A 215 -11.97 4.39 -18.20
C GLY A 215 -12.13 5.09 -16.85
N ARG A 216 -11.85 6.39 -16.80
CA ARG A 216 -12.07 7.23 -15.61
C ARG A 216 -13.54 7.32 -15.25
N LEU A 217 -14.40 7.58 -16.23
CA LEU A 217 -15.84 7.73 -16.02
C LEU A 217 -16.52 6.42 -15.62
N SER A 218 -16.09 5.26 -16.14
CA SER A 218 -16.66 3.96 -15.75
C SER A 218 -16.43 3.65 -14.27
N ARG A 219 -15.25 4.00 -13.73
CA ARG A 219 -14.92 3.86 -12.30
C ARG A 219 -15.71 4.86 -11.43
N LEU A 220 -15.91 6.09 -11.89
CA LEU A 220 -16.81 7.06 -11.24
C LEU A 220 -18.26 6.58 -11.23
N LEU A 221 -18.73 5.99 -12.33
CA LEU A 221 -20.05 5.40 -12.44
C LEU A 221 -20.20 4.16 -11.53
N ALA A 222 -19.16 3.31 -11.41
CA ALA A 222 -19.16 2.21 -10.44
C ALA A 222 -19.42 2.71 -9.01
N ASN A 223 -18.72 3.78 -8.59
CA ASN A 223 -18.96 4.43 -7.31
C ASN A 223 -20.39 4.99 -7.20
N LEU A 224 -20.85 5.74 -8.20
CA LEU A 224 -22.20 6.34 -8.22
C LEU A 224 -23.30 5.27 -8.06
N LEU A 225 -23.24 4.18 -8.82
CA LEU A 225 -24.24 3.12 -8.82
C LEU A 225 -24.24 2.35 -7.49
N LEU A 226 -23.06 2.02 -6.96
CA LEU A 226 -22.92 1.44 -5.63
C LEU A 226 -23.49 2.35 -4.53
N LEU A 227 -23.25 3.67 -4.61
CA LEU A 227 -23.83 4.65 -3.68
C LEU A 227 -25.37 4.74 -3.80
N LYS A 228 -25.93 4.79 -5.02
CA LYS A 228 -27.39 4.79 -5.23
C LYS A 228 -28.06 3.51 -4.74
N HIS A 229 -27.34 2.39 -4.72
CA HIS A 229 -27.79 1.12 -4.16
C HIS A 229 -27.43 0.92 -2.67
N GLY A 230 -26.97 1.96 -1.97
CA GLY A 230 -26.81 1.95 -0.52
C GLY A 230 -25.48 1.38 0.01
N TYR A 231 -24.53 1.04 -0.86
CA TYR A 231 -23.18 0.61 -0.49
C TYR A 231 -22.31 1.81 -0.09
N SER A 232 -22.78 2.63 0.86
CA SER A 232 -22.16 3.89 1.29
C SER A 232 -20.73 3.73 1.82
N TRP A 233 -20.35 2.53 2.24
CA TRP A 233 -19.00 2.17 2.65
C TRP A 233 -17.95 2.40 1.55
N ILE A 234 -18.34 2.44 0.27
CA ILE A 234 -17.43 2.67 -0.86
C ILE A 234 -16.70 4.03 -0.76
N GLN A 235 -17.26 5.03 -0.06
CA GLN A 235 -16.62 6.34 0.13
C GLN A 235 -15.37 6.31 1.04
N TYR A 236 -15.09 5.21 1.73
CA TYR A 236 -13.99 5.08 2.71
C TYR A 236 -12.89 4.12 2.24
N VAL A 237 -12.94 3.71 0.97
CA VAL A 237 -12.00 2.81 0.28
C VAL A 237 -11.71 3.35 -1.11
N SER A 238 -10.69 2.80 -1.76
CA SER A 238 -10.43 3.05 -3.18
C SER A 238 -10.65 1.77 -3.98
N PHE A 239 -11.70 1.77 -4.80
CA PHE A 239 -11.98 0.71 -5.76
C PHE A 239 -11.00 0.80 -6.96
N GLU A 240 -10.65 2.03 -7.31
CA GLU A 240 -9.68 2.37 -8.36
C GLU A 240 -8.29 1.81 -8.04
N HIS A 241 -7.85 1.88 -6.77
CA HIS A 241 -6.55 1.34 -6.36
C HIS A 241 -6.52 -0.19 -6.32
N GLU A 242 -7.65 -0.84 -6.02
CA GLU A 242 -7.79 -2.29 -6.14
C GLU A 242 -7.65 -2.71 -7.61
N ILE A 243 -8.34 -2.01 -8.52
CA ILE A 243 -8.23 -2.21 -9.98
C ILE A 243 -6.81 -1.90 -10.49
N GLU A 244 -6.18 -0.83 -10.00
CA GLU A 244 -4.78 -0.47 -10.32
C GLU A 244 -3.82 -1.60 -9.96
N SER A 245 -3.92 -2.15 -8.75
CA SER A 245 -3.07 -3.27 -8.31
C SER A 245 -3.26 -4.55 -9.12
N ARG A 246 -4.38 -4.67 -9.85
CA ARG A 246 -4.76 -5.82 -10.68
C ARG A 246 -5.05 -5.44 -12.13
N LYS A 247 -4.38 -4.40 -12.64
CA LYS A 247 -4.59 -3.81 -13.97
C LYS A 247 -4.50 -4.83 -15.11
N VAL A 248 -3.63 -5.84 -14.97
CA VAL A 248 -3.46 -6.92 -15.96
C VAL A 248 -4.71 -7.82 -15.99
N ASP A 249 -5.17 -8.30 -14.83
CA ASP A 249 -6.37 -9.14 -14.74
C ASP A 249 -7.64 -8.38 -15.13
N TYR A 250 -7.74 -7.10 -14.76
CA TYR A 250 -8.83 -6.19 -15.15
C TYR A 250 -9.02 -6.13 -16.67
N TYR A 251 -7.96 -5.82 -17.43
CA TYR A 251 -8.06 -5.79 -18.89
C TYR A 251 -8.27 -7.19 -19.46
N LYS A 252 -7.56 -8.23 -18.97
CA LYS A 252 -7.73 -9.60 -19.44
C LYS A 252 -9.20 -10.06 -19.32
N VAL A 253 -9.82 -9.85 -18.17
CA VAL A 253 -11.21 -10.27 -17.92
C VAL A 253 -12.20 -9.55 -18.84
N LEU A 254 -11.96 -8.27 -19.15
CA LEU A 254 -12.75 -7.54 -20.15
C LEU A 254 -12.59 -8.14 -21.57
N ILE A 255 -11.37 -8.52 -21.95
CA ILE A 255 -11.09 -9.20 -23.23
C ILE A 255 -11.79 -10.56 -23.29
N ASP A 256 -11.60 -11.40 -22.27
CA ASP A 256 -12.13 -12.78 -22.20
C ASP A 256 -13.67 -12.79 -22.29
N CYS A 257 -14.35 -11.78 -21.73
CA CYS A 257 -15.79 -11.58 -21.93
C CYS A 257 -16.10 -11.19 -23.38
N GLN A 258 -15.45 -10.14 -23.91
CA GLN A 258 -15.86 -9.53 -25.18
C GLN A 258 -15.57 -10.41 -26.42
N GLN A 259 -14.59 -11.32 -26.36
CA GLN A 259 -14.35 -12.30 -27.43
C GLN A 259 -15.58 -13.17 -27.77
N GLN A 260 -16.62 -13.15 -26.93
CA GLN A 260 -17.88 -13.89 -27.11
C GLN A 260 -19.02 -13.02 -27.68
N ARG A 261 -18.72 -11.85 -28.27
CA ARG A 261 -19.71 -10.93 -28.87
C ARG A 261 -20.30 -11.49 -30.18
N PRO A 262 -21.64 -11.44 -30.40
CA PRO A 262 -22.70 -11.01 -29.47
C PRO A 262 -23.18 -12.12 -28.52
N GLY A 263 -23.62 -11.71 -27.32
CA GLY A 263 -24.07 -12.63 -26.27
C GLY A 263 -23.00 -12.97 -25.23
N GLU A 264 -22.14 -11.99 -24.91
CA GLU A 264 -20.94 -12.15 -24.09
C GLU A 264 -21.24 -12.74 -22.71
N ASN A 265 -20.40 -13.67 -22.25
CA ASN A 265 -20.50 -14.24 -20.91
C ASN A 265 -19.74 -13.39 -19.90
N VAL A 266 -20.49 -12.60 -19.12
CA VAL A 266 -19.97 -11.61 -18.17
C VAL A 266 -19.63 -12.19 -16.78
N TYR A 267 -19.68 -13.53 -16.62
CA TYR A 267 -19.38 -14.19 -15.33
C TYR A 267 -17.99 -13.84 -14.78
N SER A 268 -16.94 -13.89 -15.60
CA SER A 268 -15.57 -13.58 -15.16
C SER A 268 -15.45 -12.12 -14.73
N TRP A 269 -16.09 -11.19 -15.44
CA TRP A 269 -16.17 -9.78 -15.05
C TRP A 269 -16.89 -9.59 -13.71
N ILE A 270 -18.05 -10.20 -13.51
CA ILE A 270 -18.83 -10.03 -12.27
C ILE A 270 -18.10 -10.66 -11.08
N ILE A 271 -17.44 -11.81 -11.26
CA ILE A 271 -16.59 -12.41 -10.22
C ILE A 271 -15.38 -11.51 -9.91
N PHE A 272 -14.72 -10.93 -10.91
CA PHE A 272 -13.64 -9.96 -10.70
C PHE A 272 -14.14 -8.72 -9.92
N PHE A 273 -15.29 -8.16 -10.32
CA PHE A 273 -15.90 -6.99 -9.68
C PHE A 273 -16.26 -7.28 -8.21
N LEU A 274 -16.89 -8.42 -7.92
CA LEU A 274 -17.25 -8.84 -6.57
C LEU A 274 -16.02 -9.12 -5.70
N ASP A 275 -14.99 -9.78 -6.23
CA ASP A 275 -13.73 -10.02 -5.52
C ASP A 275 -12.96 -8.71 -5.25
N CYS A 276 -13.00 -7.73 -6.15
CA CYS A 276 -12.50 -6.39 -5.86
C CYS A 276 -13.24 -5.76 -4.67
N LEU A 277 -14.58 -5.83 -4.63
CA LEU A 277 -15.37 -5.33 -3.49
C LEU A 277 -15.04 -6.08 -2.20
N GLY A 278 -14.97 -7.41 -2.21
CA GLY A 278 -14.61 -8.22 -1.04
C GLY A 278 -13.21 -7.92 -0.51
N ASN A 279 -12.23 -7.71 -1.39
CA ASN A 279 -10.86 -7.36 -0.97
C ASN A 279 -10.77 -5.96 -0.36
N ILE A 280 -11.46 -4.95 -0.89
CA ILE A 280 -11.49 -3.62 -0.25
C ILE A 280 -12.32 -3.59 1.04
N GLN A 281 -13.38 -4.39 1.18
CA GLN A 281 -14.09 -4.56 2.45
C GLN A 281 -13.18 -5.15 3.54
N ASN A 282 -12.40 -6.19 3.20
CA ASN A 282 -11.39 -6.77 4.08
C ASN A 282 -10.27 -5.77 4.44
N LYS A 283 -9.83 -4.94 3.49
CA LYS A 283 -8.87 -3.84 3.75
C LYS A 283 -9.47 -2.75 4.66
N LEU A 284 -10.75 -2.41 4.48
CA LEU A 284 -11.46 -1.43 5.31
C LEU A 284 -11.61 -1.91 6.76
N MET A 285 -12.04 -3.15 6.97
CA MET A 285 -12.16 -3.72 8.33
C MET A 285 -10.82 -3.72 9.06
N LYS A 286 -9.72 -4.13 8.39
CA LYS A 286 -8.38 -4.06 8.98
C LYS A 286 -7.99 -2.63 9.37
N LYS A 287 -8.23 -1.63 8.51
CA LYS A 287 -7.98 -0.22 8.84
C LYS A 287 -8.82 0.28 10.02
N LEU A 288 -10.09 -0.11 10.09
CA LEU A 288 -10.98 0.24 11.20
C LEU A 288 -10.58 -0.41 12.52
N ASP A 289 -10.16 -1.68 12.50
CA ASP A 289 -9.70 -2.36 13.71
C ASP A 289 -8.37 -1.75 14.23
N VAL A 290 -7.46 -1.36 13.33
CA VAL A 290 -6.25 -0.58 13.70
C VAL A 290 -6.60 0.81 14.26
N GLN A 291 -7.52 1.55 13.62
CA GLN A 291 -7.89 2.89 14.11
C GLN A 291 -8.69 2.88 15.41
N LYS A 292 -9.49 1.84 15.70
CA LYS A 292 -10.07 1.64 17.04
C LYS A 292 -8.98 1.45 18.07
N SER A 293 -8.01 0.59 17.76
CA SER A 293 -6.87 0.30 18.62
C SER A 293 -6.12 1.60 18.96
N GLU A 294 -5.66 2.36 17.95
CA GLU A 294 -5.00 3.67 18.16
C GLU A 294 -5.85 4.65 18.98
N ASN A 295 -7.15 4.74 18.74
CA ASN A 295 -8.01 5.68 19.48
C ASN A 295 -8.28 5.25 20.93
N GLN A 296 -8.45 3.95 21.21
CA GLN A 296 -8.74 3.41 22.55
C GLN A 296 -7.52 3.38 23.48
N MET A 297 -6.30 3.43 22.96
CA MET A 297 -5.08 3.52 23.79
C MET A 297 -5.15 4.69 24.78
N SER A 298 -4.81 4.42 26.05
CA SER A 298 -4.55 5.43 27.06
C SER A 298 -3.31 6.28 26.71
N PRO A 299 -3.08 7.43 27.38
CA PRO A 299 -1.91 8.26 27.11
C PRO A 299 -0.56 7.52 27.23
N ARG A 300 -0.47 6.49 28.09
CA ARG A 300 0.75 5.66 28.23
C ARG A 300 0.91 4.66 27.10
N GLU A 301 -0.18 4.03 26.65
CA GLU A 301 -0.15 3.15 25.47
C GLU A 301 0.17 3.95 24.20
N LYS A 302 -0.39 5.16 24.02
CA LYS A 302 -0.03 6.05 22.90
C LYS A 302 1.45 6.45 22.91
N MET A 303 2.01 6.73 24.08
CA MET A 303 3.44 7.08 24.24
C MET A 303 4.36 5.88 23.96
N ILE A 304 3.97 4.67 24.38
CA ILE A 304 4.70 3.42 24.08
C ILE A 304 4.58 3.04 22.60
N PHE A 305 3.38 3.11 22.01
CA PHE A 305 3.13 2.85 20.59
C PHE A 305 3.95 3.79 19.71
N SER A 306 3.86 5.10 19.93
CA SER A 306 4.62 6.10 19.17
C SER A 306 6.14 5.91 19.31
N PHE A 307 6.63 5.53 20.49
CA PHE A 307 8.05 5.19 20.64
C PHE A 307 8.45 3.98 19.79
N ILE A 308 7.66 2.90 19.80
CA ILE A 308 7.93 1.68 19.04
C ILE A 308 7.83 1.91 17.54
N ASP A 309 6.85 2.72 17.10
CA ASP A 309 6.65 3.09 15.69
C ASP A 309 7.89 3.77 15.08
N ASN A 310 8.54 4.62 15.88
CA ASN A 310 9.75 5.35 15.51
C ASN A 310 11.04 4.58 15.82
N HIS A 311 10.95 3.43 16.50
CA HIS A 311 12.08 2.54 16.77
C HIS A 311 11.71 1.05 16.59
N PRO A 312 11.31 0.59 15.38
CA PRO A 312 10.93 -0.81 15.17
C PRO A 312 12.08 -1.78 15.48
N GLY A 313 11.77 -2.86 16.20
CA GLY A 313 12.78 -3.78 16.73
C GLY A 313 13.37 -3.39 18.09
N CYS A 314 12.82 -2.37 18.77
CA CYS A 314 13.20 -2.01 20.14
C CYS A 314 12.71 -3.02 21.19
N LYS A 315 13.36 -3.01 22.37
CA LYS A 315 13.13 -3.94 23.48
C LYS A 315 12.46 -3.26 24.67
N SER A 316 11.75 -4.06 25.47
CA SER A 316 11.05 -3.59 26.68
C SER A 316 11.92 -2.80 27.68
N GLY A 317 13.23 -3.06 27.75
CA GLY A 317 14.18 -2.30 28.57
C GLY A 317 14.45 -0.90 28.02
N GLU A 318 14.75 -0.80 26.73
CA GLU A 318 15.02 0.46 26.01
C GLU A 318 13.80 1.39 26.08
N ILE A 319 12.59 0.83 25.86
CA ILE A 319 11.31 1.55 25.99
C ILE A 319 11.13 2.08 27.43
N ALA A 320 11.44 1.29 28.45
CA ALA A 320 11.30 1.69 29.85
C ALA A 320 12.27 2.80 30.25
N GLU A 321 13.53 2.70 29.82
CA GLU A 321 14.56 3.71 30.06
C GLU A 321 14.24 5.03 29.35
N LYS A 322 14.01 4.99 28.02
CA LYS A 322 13.79 6.18 27.19
C LYS A 322 12.50 6.93 27.52
N LEU A 323 11.45 6.22 27.92
CA LEU A 323 10.17 6.83 28.33
C LEU A 323 10.10 7.15 29.84
N ASN A 324 11.14 6.84 30.61
CA ASN A 324 11.18 6.96 32.07
C ASN A 324 9.97 6.28 32.76
N LEU A 325 9.68 5.05 32.35
CA LEU A 325 8.55 4.25 32.84
C LEU A 325 9.06 2.98 33.56
N PRO A 326 8.43 2.55 34.67
CA PRO A 326 8.79 1.29 35.32
C PRO A 326 8.68 0.10 34.36
N LEU A 327 9.75 -0.70 34.25
CA LEU A 327 9.83 -1.85 33.33
C LEU A 327 8.69 -2.86 33.50
N SER A 328 8.15 -3.01 34.72
CA SER A 328 6.96 -3.83 35.00
C SER A 328 5.69 -3.28 34.35
N THR A 329 5.52 -1.95 34.34
CA THR A 329 4.39 -1.27 33.69
C THR A 329 4.52 -1.38 32.17
N VAL A 330 5.72 -1.16 31.62
CA VAL A 330 6.01 -1.33 30.19
C VAL A 330 5.76 -2.78 29.75
N LYS A 331 6.28 -3.78 30.46
CA LYS A 331 6.06 -5.19 30.11
C LYS A 331 4.59 -5.62 30.18
N ARG A 332 3.79 -5.08 31.12
CA ARG A 332 2.34 -5.30 31.13
C ARG A 332 1.70 -4.71 29.87
N ILE A 333 1.88 -3.41 29.63
CA ILE A 333 1.29 -2.71 28.48
C ILE A 333 1.68 -3.37 27.16
N LEU A 334 2.95 -3.76 27.00
CA LEU A 334 3.41 -4.51 25.81
C LEU A 334 2.73 -5.88 25.66
N SER A 335 2.38 -6.56 26.75
CA SER A 335 1.63 -7.82 26.69
C SER A 335 0.20 -7.56 26.22
N ASP A 336 -0.49 -6.61 26.85
CA ASP A 336 -1.87 -6.25 26.55
C ASP A 336 -2.02 -5.75 25.10
N MET A 337 -1.06 -4.94 24.63
CA MET A 337 -1.00 -4.44 23.26
C MET A 337 -0.65 -5.52 22.22
N VAL A 338 0.11 -6.56 22.59
CA VAL A 338 0.36 -7.69 21.68
C VAL A 338 -0.85 -8.63 21.61
N GLU A 339 -1.51 -8.90 22.73
CA GLU A 339 -2.73 -9.71 22.78
C GLU A 339 -3.86 -9.07 21.96
N GLY A 340 -4.07 -7.76 22.12
CA GLY A 340 -5.01 -6.98 21.31
C GLY A 340 -4.53 -6.63 19.90
N LYS A 341 -3.36 -7.12 19.46
CA LYS A 341 -2.79 -6.93 18.11
C LYS A 341 -2.52 -5.47 17.71
N PHE A 342 -2.29 -4.61 18.70
CA PHE A 342 -1.77 -3.24 18.53
C PHE A 342 -0.28 -3.25 18.18
N LEU A 343 0.45 -4.31 18.59
CA LEU A 343 1.88 -4.49 18.38
C LEU A 343 2.17 -5.92 17.94
N MET A 344 3.19 -6.09 17.09
CA MET A 344 3.78 -7.38 16.79
C MET A 344 5.01 -7.61 17.66
N LYS A 345 5.20 -8.85 18.11
CA LYS A 345 6.30 -9.28 18.98
C LYS A 345 7.14 -10.35 18.27
N TYR A 346 8.44 -10.12 18.21
CA TYR A 346 9.40 -11.03 17.56
C TYR A 346 10.49 -11.47 18.56
N GLY A 347 11.14 -12.60 18.25
CA GLY A 347 12.15 -13.20 19.11
C GLY A 347 11.60 -13.79 20.42
N ALA A 348 12.51 -14.27 21.27
CA ALA A 348 12.18 -14.89 22.55
C ALA A 348 13.22 -14.54 23.64
N GLY A 349 12.79 -14.57 24.90
CA GLY A 349 13.65 -14.27 26.05
C GLY A 349 14.27 -12.87 25.95
N ILE A 350 15.60 -12.80 26.01
CA ILE A 350 16.37 -11.55 25.94
C ILE A 350 16.36 -10.95 24.51
N GLY A 351 16.12 -11.77 23.48
CA GLY A 351 15.91 -11.34 22.10
C GLY A 351 14.51 -10.84 21.77
N THR A 352 13.63 -10.69 22.76
CA THR A 352 12.25 -10.20 22.55
C THR A 352 12.23 -8.73 22.15
N ASN A 353 11.74 -8.44 20.95
CA ASN A 353 11.58 -7.09 20.40
C ASN A 353 10.15 -6.84 19.86
N TYR A 354 9.82 -5.56 19.63
CA TYR A 354 8.46 -5.09 19.31
C TYR A 354 8.46 -4.10 18.14
N THR A 355 7.32 -4.04 17.43
CA THR A 355 7.09 -3.15 16.28
C THR A 355 5.58 -2.91 16.11
N THR A 356 5.19 -1.76 15.58
CA THR A 356 3.81 -1.42 15.23
C THR A 356 3.33 -2.18 13.99
N GLU A 357 4.19 -2.27 12.98
CA GLU A 357 3.89 -2.91 11.72
C GLU A 357 4.36 -4.38 11.66
N LYS A 358 3.71 -5.16 10.78
CA LYS A 358 4.05 -6.56 10.50
C LYS A 358 5.27 -6.60 9.58
N LEU A 359 6.42 -6.94 10.13
CA LEU A 359 7.67 -7.08 9.36
C LEU A 359 7.56 -8.19 8.31
N THR A 360 8.06 -7.88 7.12
CA THR A 360 8.31 -8.84 6.05
C THR A 360 9.76 -9.32 6.16
N GLU A 361 9.96 -10.64 6.20
CA GLU A 361 11.28 -11.25 6.43
C GLU A 361 12.05 -11.34 5.09
N ILE A 362 12.76 -10.26 4.70
CA ILE A 362 13.25 -10.07 3.31
C ILE A 362 14.46 -10.94 2.96
N LYS A 363 15.56 -10.88 3.73
CA LYS A 363 16.72 -11.79 3.58
C LYS A 363 17.19 -12.41 5.04
N SER A 364 16.78 -14.41 6.18
CA SER A 364 17.11 -15.25 7.39
C SER A 364 18.38 -16.10 7.15
N ASN A 365 19.39 -15.89 8.02
CA ASN A 365 20.73 -16.51 7.96
C ASN A 365 21.65 -16.02 6.81
N ILE A 366 21.90 -14.70 6.66
CA ILE A 366 23.02 -14.24 5.81
C ILE A 366 24.33 -14.44 6.58
N VAL A 367 25.22 -15.31 6.09
CA VAL A 367 26.62 -15.28 6.53
C VAL A 367 27.33 -14.11 5.84
N VAL A 368 27.92 -13.22 6.61
CA VAL A 368 28.76 -12.12 6.11
C VAL A 368 30.14 -12.23 6.73
N THR A 369 31.07 -12.76 5.95
CA THR A 369 32.49 -12.82 6.30
C THR A 369 33.09 -11.41 6.28
N LEU A 370 33.89 -11.11 7.30
CA LEU A 370 34.75 -9.94 7.46
C LEU A 370 36.18 -10.45 7.72
N THR A 371 37.19 -9.80 7.17
CA THR A 371 38.58 -10.30 7.21
C THR A 371 39.56 -9.14 7.37
N ASP A 372 40.84 -9.41 7.70
CA ASP A 372 41.89 -8.37 7.69
C ASP A 372 42.00 -7.61 6.36
N LYS A 373 41.64 -8.28 5.24
CA LYS A 373 41.69 -7.71 3.88
C LYS A 373 40.41 -6.99 3.47
N GLU A 374 39.29 -7.35 4.08
CA GLU A 374 37.98 -6.74 3.88
C GLU A 374 37.30 -6.54 5.24
N PRO A 375 37.78 -5.58 6.07
CA PRO A 375 37.34 -5.41 7.45
C PRO A 375 36.04 -4.60 7.56
N LYS A 376 35.37 -4.29 6.45
CA LYS A 376 34.15 -3.48 6.40
C LYS A 376 33.12 -4.09 5.46
N LYS A 377 31.84 -4.08 5.86
CA LYS A 377 30.70 -4.43 5.01
C LYS A 377 29.61 -3.37 5.15
N GLU A 378 28.97 -3.04 4.02
CA GLU A 378 28.03 -1.93 3.91
C GLU A 378 26.61 -2.41 3.62
N PHE A 379 25.62 -1.77 4.23
CA PHE A 379 24.20 -2.06 4.09
C PHE A 379 23.41 -0.76 3.94
N ILE A 380 22.25 -0.82 3.28
CA ILE A 380 21.42 0.36 3.02
C ILE A 380 20.01 0.08 3.54
N LEU A 381 19.67 0.71 4.66
CA LEU A 381 18.32 0.69 5.24
C LEU A 381 17.48 1.76 4.54
N LYS A 382 16.36 1.36 3.92
CA LYS A 382 15.64 2.21 2.95
C LYS A 382 14.58 3.12 3.55
N ASN A 383 13.97 2.74 4.66
CA ASN A 383 12.92 3.49 5.36
C ASN A 383 13.08 3.34 6.89
N LYS A 384 12.36 4.15 7.69
CA LYS A 384 12.51 4.17 9.16
C LYS A 384 12.18 2.86 9.88
N HIS A 385 11.43 1.98 9.21
CA HIS A 385 11.06 0.67 9.72
C HIS A 385 12.03 -0.44 9.28
N SER A 386 13.04 -0.10 8.47
CA SER A 386 14.08 -1.03 8.05
C SER A 386 15.12 -1.22 9.18
N PHE A 387 15.42 -2.45 9.58
CA PHE A 387 16.49 -2.73 10.55
C PHE A 387 17.29 -4.01 10.28
N LEU A 388 18.52 -4.04 10.77
CA LEU A 388 19.39 -5.22 10.79
C LEU A 388 19.43 -5.83 12.20
N GLU A 389 19.44 -7.16 12.29
CA GLU A 389 19.62 -7.88 13.55
C GLU A 389 20.85 -8.81 13.54
N ILE A 390 21.83 -8.52 14.39
CA ILE A 390 22.98 -9.40 14.64
C ILE A 390 22.62 -10.37 15.77
N LYS A 391 22.64 -11.69 15.52
CA LYS A 391 22.34 -12.73 16.52
C LYS A 391 23.55 -13.59 16.91
N LYS A 392 24.51 -13.81 16.01
CA LYS A 392 25.70 -14.64 16.26
C LYS A 392 26.93 -14.10 15.52
N ILE A 393 28.09 -14.15 16.17
CA ILE A 393 29.40 -13.82 15.60
C ILE A 393 30.25 -15.09 15.69
N ILE A 394 30.93 -15.50 14.63
CA ILE A 394 31.83 -16.67 14.64
C ILE A 394 33.22 -16.18 14.24
N LEU A 395 34.20 -16.27 15.14
CA LEU A 395 35.60 -16.02 14.77
C LEU A 395 36.21 -17.29 14.16
N THR A 396 36.99 -17.13 13.10
CA THR A 396 37.70 -18.22 12.40
C THR A 396 39.20 -17.88 12.38
N PRO A 397 39.92 -18.11 13.49
CA PRO A 397 41.32 -17.69 13.61
C PRO A 397 42.22 -18.41 12.60
N LYS A 398 43.25 -17.73 12.06
CA LYS A 398 44.20 -18.33 11.10
C LYS A 398 45.54 -18.76 11.73
N PHE A 399 45.74 -18.50 13.01
CA PHE A 399 46.85 -19.06 13.78
C PHE A 399 46.54 -20.50 14.21
N LYS A 400 47.55 -21.24 14.71
CA LYS A 400 47.33 -22.55 15.34
C LYS A 400 47.09 -22.37 16.84
N TRP A 401 45.97 -22.85 17.34
CA TRP A 401 45.71 -23.07 18.77
C TRP A 401 45.65 -24.58 19.07
N THR A 402 45.76 -24.93 20.35
CA THR A 402 45.74 -26.33 20.82
C THR A 402 44.79 -26.56 21.99
N LYS A 403 44.36 -25.49 22.68
CA LYS A 403 43.43 -25.53 23.80
C LYS A 403 42.25 -24.56 23.59
N PRO A 404 41.09 -24.78 24.25
CA PRO A 404 39.97 -23.84 24.23
C PRO A 404 40.30 -22.45 24.79
N ASP A 405 41.20 -22.36 25.78
CA ASP A 405 41.52 -21.11 26.47
C ASP A 405 42.51 -20.19 25.72
N ASP A 406 43.26 -20.75 24.75
CA ASP A 406 44.27 -20.04 23.95
C ASP A 406 43.70 -18.76 23.30
N TRP A 407 42.51 -18.83 22.70
CA TRP A 407 41.88 -17.68 22.03
C TRP A 407 41.30 -16.66 23.02
N SER A 408 40.74 -17.12 24.14
CA SER A 408 40.16 -16.23 25.17
C SER A 408 41.23 -15.34 25.80
N SER A 409 42.41 -15.91 26.06
CA SER A 409 43.57 -15.20 26.59
C SER A 409 44.07 -14.12 25.62
N MET A 410 43.99 -14.37 24.32
CA MET A 410 44.33 -13.37 23.30
C MET A 410 43.33 -12.20 23.28
N LEU A 411 42.03 -12.47 23.27
CA LEU A 411 41.00 -11.42 23.24
C LEU A 411 40.94 -10.56 24.51
N ILE A 412 41.38 -11.09 25.66
CA ILE A 412 41.50 -10.32 26.91
C ILE A 412 42.67 -9.32 26.83
N ASN A 413 43.82 -9.76 26.31
CA ASN A 413 45.01 -8.90 26.20
C ASN A 413 44.92 -7.93 25.00
N LYS A 414 44.19 -8.32 23.95
CA LYS A 414 44.02 -7.56 22.71
C LYS A 414 42.55 -7.64 22.24
N PRO A 415 41.68 -6.70 22.66
CA PRO A 415 40.27 -6.78 22.37
C PRO A 415 39.95 -6.52 20.88
N LEU A 416 39.07 -7.33 20.31
CA LEU A 416 38.40 -7.04 19.05
C LEU A 416 37.10 -6.27 19.31
N MET A 417 36.83 -5.29 18.46
CA MET A 417 35.63 -4.45 18.50
C MET A 417 34.91 -4.51 17.15
N ILE A 418 33.58 -4.63 17.17
CA ILE A 418 32.72 -4.34 16.03
C ILE A 418 32.24 -2.89 16.18
N ASN A 419 32.67 -2.04 15.26
CA ASN A 419 32.24 -0.66 15.14
C ASN A 419 31.05 -0.58 14.20
N ILE A 420 29.88 -0.20 14.72
CA ILE A 420 28.69 0.01 13.92
C ILE A 420 28.58 1.51 13.64
N THR A 421 28.82 1.90 12.38
CA THR A 421 28.70 3.29 11.93
C THR A 421 27.45 3.45 11.09
N CYS A 422 26.63 4.45 11.36
CA CYS A 422 25.55 4.88 10.47
C CYS A 422 25.78 6.30 9.95
N TYR A 423 25.40 6.51 8.69
CA TYR A 423 25.31 7.82 8.04
C TYR A 423 23.89 8.01 7.52
N ASN A 424 23.23 9.11 7.90
CA ASN A 424 21.98 9.54 7.29
C ASN A 424 22.23 10.30 5.97
N THR A 425 21.16 10.61 5.24
CA THR A 425 21.17 11.47 4.03
C THR A 425 21.86 12.83 4.20
N LYS A 426 21.92 13.35 5.43
CA LYS A 426 22.51 14.65 5.80
C LYS A 426 24.00 14.54 6.19
N GLY A 427 24.59 13.35 6.10
CA GLY A 427 25.99 13.09 6.45
C GLY A 427 26.28 12.99 7.95
N LEU A 428 25.26 13.00 8.81
CA LEU A 428 25.44 12.82 10.26
C LEU A 428 25.96 11.42 10.56
N LYS A 429 27.16 11.34 11.14
CA LYS A 429 27.79 10.08 11.55
C LYS A 429 27.45 9.76 13.00
N ARG A 430 26.85 8.58 13.25
CA ARG A 430 26.78 7.96 14.59
C ARG A 430 27.62 6.68 14.59
N LEU A 431 28.29 6.40 15.71
CA LEU A 431 29.20 5.26 15.90
C LEU A 431 28.90 4.61 17.25
N GLN A 432 28.66 3.31 17.27
CA GLN A 432 28.57 2.51 18.50
C GLN A 432 29.56 1.33 18.44
N PRO A 433 30.51 1.22 19.39
CA PRO A 433 31.43 0.09 19.47
C PRO A 433 30.86 -1.04 20.34
N TYR A 434 31.05 -2.29 19.91
CA TYR A 434 30.70 -3.51 20.63
C TYR A 434 31.93 -4.40 20.82
N SER A 435 32.28 -4.74 22.07
CA SER A 435 33.49 -5.53 22.35
C SER A 435 33.21 -7.04 22.31
N ILE A 436 33.91 -7.76 21.45
CA ILE A 436 33.69 -9.21 21.24
C ILE A 436 34.06 -10.03 22.48
N SER A 437 34.98 -9.53 23.32
CA SER A 437 35.37 -10.17 24.59
C SER A 437 34.20 -10.36 25.57
N THR A 438 33.15 -9.53 25.46
CA THR A 438 31.97 -9.58 26.35
C THR A 438 31.02 -10.74 26.08
N PHE A 439 31.18 -11.46 24.97
CA PHE A 439 30.29 -12.55 24.54
C PHE A 439 30.85 -13.96 24.83
N ASN A 440 31.96 -14.04 25.57
CA ASN A 440 32.79 -15.24 25.72
C ASN A 440 32.16 -16.33 26.63
N ASN A 441 32.24 -17.59 26.19
CA ASN A 441 32.22 -18.77 27.06
C ASN A 441 33.52 -19.56 26.83
N PRO A 442 34.40 -19.72 27.84
CA PRO A 442 35.78 -20.18 27.67
C PRO A 442 35.93 -21.70 27.41
N TYR A 443 34.83 -22.46 27.37
CA TYR A 443 34.86 -23.92 27.25
C TYR A 443 34.76 -24.46 25.80
N TYR A 444 34.70 -23.59 24.78
CA TYR A 444 34.55 -24.00 23.38
C TYR A 444 35.87 -23.97 22.57
N PHE A 445 36.10 -25.05 21.81
CA PHE A 445 37.22 -25.16 20.85
C PHE A 445 37.04 -24.26 19.61
N GLU A 446 35.81 -23.92 19.26
CA GLU A 446 35.43 -22.96 18.21
C GLU A 446 35.00 -21.65 18.89
N PRO A 447 35.59 -20.49 18.55
CA PRO A 447 35.17 -19.20 19.11
C PRO A 447 33.87 -18.70 18.46
N SER A 448 32.77 -19.34 18.85
CA SER A 448 31.41 -19.17 18.34
C SER A 448 30.54 -18.41 19.35
N PHE A 449 30.36 -17.11 19.14
CA PHE A 449 29.72 -16.18 20.07
C PHE A 449 28.23 -16.01 19.76
N THR A 450 27.37 -16.67 20.51
CA THR A 450 25.92 -16.44 20.47
C THR A 450 25.57 -15.25 21.33
N LEU A 451 24.95 -14.22 20.75
CA LEU A 451 24.60 -13.00 21.47
C LEU A 451 23.38 -13.25 22.36
N SER A 452 23.54 -13.08 23.67
CA SER A 452 22.41 -13.14 24.63
C SER A 452 21.37 -12.06 24.34
N SER A 453 21.84 -10.86 24.00
CA SER A 453 21.06 -9.75 23.43
C SER A 453 21.45 -9.55 21.97
N PRO A 454 20.56 -9.82 20.99
CA PRO A 454 20.79 -9.41 19.60
C PRO A 454 21.00 -7.89 19.48
N ILE A 455 21.82 -7.47 18.52
CA ILE A 455 22.08 -6.05 18.25
C ILE A 455 21.16 -5.59 17.13
N HIS A 456 20.30 -4.60 17.41
CA HIS A 456 19.36 -4.02 16.43
C HIS A 456 19.88 -2.66 15.94
N ILE A 457 19.93 -2.50 14.62
CA ILE A 457 20.47 -1.33 13.92
C ILE A 457 19.35 -0.78 13.02
N PRO A 458 18.89 0.47 13.18
CA PRO A 458 19.63 1.58 13.77
C PRO A 458 19.20 1.96 15.20
N VAL A 459 18.22 1.26 15.81
CA VAL A 459 17.64 1.59 17.13
C VAL A 459 18.70 1.89 18.20
N SER A 460 19.78 1.10 18.26
CA SER A 460 20.88 1.27 19.23
C SER A 460 21.76 2.52 19.03
N LEU A 461 21.50 3.36 18.02
CA LEU A 461 22.36 4.48 17.61
C LEU A 461 21.70 5.87 17.75
N TRP A 462 20.41 5.94 18.05
CA TRP A 462 19.64 7.18 18.08
C TRP A 462 19.22 7.57 19.49
N GLU A 463 19.23 8.89 19.76
CA GLU A 463 18.82 9.46 21.04
C GLU A 463 17.32 9.84 21.06
N GLY A 464 16.67 9.83 19.89
CA GLY A 464 15.24 10.02 19.66
C GLY A 464 14.90 9.69 18.19
N ASN A 465 13.63 9.85 17.82
CA ASN A 465 13.07 9.39 16.53
C ASN A 465 13.90 9.82 15.30
N PRO A 466 14.42 8.88 14.48
CA PRO A 466 14.99 9.20 13.18
C PRO A 466 13.87 9.54 12.18
N ASN A 467 13.98 10.66 11.48
CA ASN A 467 12.93 11.13 10.57
C ASN A 467 12.98 10.38 9.23
N ASP A 468 11.85 10.27 8.52
CA ASP A 468 11.81 9.66 7.18
C ASP A 468 12.81 10.33 6.20
N ASN A 469 13.03 11.64 6.32
CA ASN A 469 14.00 12.39 5.52
C ASN A 469 15.48 12.12 5.86
N GLU A 470 15.77 11.23 6.81
CA GLU A 470 17.12 10.76 7.15
C GLU A 470 17.47 9.43 6.47
N PHE A 471 16.49 8.80 5.82
CA PHE A 471 16.65 7.58 5.04
C PHE A 471 16.83 7.89 3.53
N PRO A 472 17.57 7.07 2.77
CA PRO A 472 18.20 5.82 3.20
C PRO A 472 19.42 6.02 4.13
N ILE A 473 19.51 5.20 5.18
CA ILE A 473 20.67 5.18 6.08
C ILE A 473 21.69 4.18 5.53
N LYS A 474 22.93 4.63 5.36
CA LYS A 474 24.07 3.76 5.09
C LYS A 474 24.65 3.25 6.41
N VAL A 475 24.57 1.94 6.64
CA VAL A 475 25.20 1.23 7.74
C VAL A 475 26.54 0.68 7.28
N ILE A 476 27.60 0.84 8.08
CA ILE A 476 28.88 0.15 7.91
C ILE A 476 29.17 -0.64 9.18
N LEU A 477 29.33 -1.95 9.04
CA LEU A 477 29.93 -2.81 10.06
C LEU A 477 31.43 -2.86 9.80
N GLU A 478 32.23 -2.45 10.79
CA GLU A 478 33.69 -2.40 10.70
C GLU A 478 34.34 -3.17 11.86
N LEU A 479 35.28 -4.05 11.53
CA LEU A 479 36.17 -4.71 12.49
C LEU A 479 37.33 -3.79 12.87
N SER A 480 37.69 -3.75 14.16
CA SER A 480 38.96 -3.15 14.60
C SER A 480 39.58 -3.88 15.79
N GLY A 481 40.92 -3.93 15.84
CA GLY A 481 41.73 -4.49 16.93
C GLY A 481 43.16 -4.78 16.45
N GLU A 482 44.05 -5.22 17.35
CA GLU A 482 45.47 -5.47 17.02
C GLU A 482 45.87 -6.97 17.08
N ILE A 483 45.32 -7.84 16.24
CA ILE A 483 45.60 -9.30 16.32
C ILE A 483 46.36 -9.78 15.06
N PRO A 484 47.28 -10.78 15.16
CA PRO A 484 47.76 -11.53 14.00
C PRO A 484 46.59 -12.11 13.17
N PRO A 485 46.79 -12.38 11.87
CA PRO A 485 45.69 -12.48 10.91
C PRO A 485 44.59 -13.50 11.26
N PHE A 486 43.36 -13.15 10.91
CA PHE A 486 42.15 -13.92 11.21
C PHE A 486 41.03 -13.61 10.19
N ASP A 487 40.12 -14.56 10.00
CA ASP A 487 38.83 -14.28 9.38
C ASP A 487 37.74 -14.36 10.46
N PHE A 488 36.58 -13.75 10.21
CA PHE A 488 35.40 -14.03 11.00
C PHE A 488 34.12 -13.94 10.20
N ASP A 489 33.20 -14.85 10.49
CA ASP A 489 31.90 -14.99 9.87
C ASP A 489 30.83 -14.40 10.80
N VAL A 490 30.36 -13.19 10.49
CA VAL A 490 29.20 -12.64 11.18
C VAL A 490 27.96 -13.26 10.56
N LEU A 491 27.26 -14.11 11.31
CA LEU A 491 25.95 -14.60 10.91
C LEU A 491 24.91 -13.51 11.22
N LEU A 492 24.70 -12.63 10.23
CA LEU A 492 23.65 -11.62 10.23
C LEU A 492 22.30 -12.30 10.01
N VAL A 493 21.47 -12.32 11.05
CA VAL A 493 20.15 -12.95 10.96
C VAL A 493 19.10 -11.87 10.69
N TYR A 494 19.23 -11.39 9.45
CA TYR A 494 18.26 -10.76 8.58
C TYR A 494 18.11 -9.24 8.51
N ASP A 495 17.72 -8.86 7.30
CA ASP A 495 17.30 -7.57 6.78
C ASP A 495 15.76 -7.59 6.79
N ALA A 496 15.16 -6.78 7.66
CA ALA A 496 13.71 -6.60 7.72
C ALA A 496 13.37 -5.21 7.18
N ALA A 497 12.43 -5.14 6.24
CA ALA A 497 11.75 -3.90 5.84
C ALA A 497 10.30 -4.23 5.46
N LEU A 498 9.48 -3.19 5.31
CA LEU A 498 8.04 -3.32 5.03
C LEU A 498 7.73 -3.69 3.57
N GLU A 499 6.49 -4.16 3.35
CA GLU A 499 5.78 -4.07 2.06
C GLU A 499 5.36 -2.62 1.76
#